data_AF-A0A2G9MW86-F1
#
_entry.id   AF-A0A2G9MW86-F1
#
_cell.length_a   1.000
_cell.length_b   1.000
_cell.length_c   1.000
_cell.angle_alpha   90.00
_cell.angle_beta   90.00
_cell.angle_gamma   90.00
#
_symmetry.space_group_name_H-M   'P 1'
#
loop_
_entity.id
_entity.type
_entity.pdbx_description
1 polymer ?
#
loop_
_entity_poly.entity_id
_entity_poly.type
_entity_poly.pdbx_seq_one_letter_code
_entity_poly.pdbx_strand_id
1 'polypeptide(L)'
;REEKELSEKLAELGKEYKRLSEELGKVEGEMGALRELKGKHKKMEGELLRQKGMLEALSGELGGRKYEGVKEIELGALEAELAEIEGKIAKIEGEARKRQLEENAVLVEVRILEKRIEEERGKAKKRMEIEAEMKRRFGERKIKEMQKEEEDAGANVLRISGEIEKGREKTEQAKKVLEVIGREGDACPVCESQLEEKTRQKLIAQRKGEIEKQEREMLVLEKTLILESARARKAKREVEELRGFIAKLEGIGKAESVEGLMEEIEKKGKSAALLKGENEKEGALLLEGRKRLEEIKERRRLALEFAKKNVEREEAEKKVEKLGGEIGKSGFSEVLFEERGKKLQELALATQGVEKEMKFGKLQEGEMRELVHEMEKTVKMMEGEREKIVRAGESQKLASILKNCLALSQREIRGEYVGSINDTLSIIWPVVYPYGDYEKVR
;
A
#
# COMPACT_ATOMS: atom_id res chain seq x y z
N ARG A 1 50.97 -84.37 26.10
CA ARG A 1 50.23 -83.72 27.21
C ARG A 1 50.17 -82.22 26.97
N GLU A 2 51.32 -81.58 26.79
CA GLU A 2 51.44 -80.15 26.46
C GLU A 2 50.68 -79.76 25.17
N GLU A 3 50.70 -80.60 24.13
CA GLU A 3 49.90 -80.39 22.90
C GLU A 3 48.38 -80.31 23.17
N LYS A 4 47.87 -81.18 24.07
CA LYS A 4 46.44 -81.17 24.45
C LYS A 4 46.10 -79.92 25.26
N GLU A 5 46.98 -79.53 26.19
CA GLU A 5 46.80 -78.32 27.00
C GLU A 5 46.82 -77.04 26.14
N LEU A 6 47.65 -76.99 25.08
CA LEU A 6 47.65 -75.90 24.10
C LEU A 6 46.37 -75.88 23.24
N SER A 7 45.92 -77.04 22.78
CA SER A 7 44.69 -77.16 21.97
C SER A 7 43.44 -76.76 22.78
N GLU A 8 43.38 -77.12 24.06
CA GLU A 8 42.31 -76.71 24.98
C GLU A 8 42.31 -75.18 25.21
N LYS A 9 43.48 -74.58 25.46
CA LYS A 9 43.62 -73.11 25.59
C LYS A 9 43.19 -72.36 24.32
N LEU A 10 43.53 -72.87 23.15
CA LEU A 10 43.07 -72.28 21.88
C LEU A 10 41.57 -72.39 21.68
N ALA A 11 40.95 -73.48 22.12
CA ALA A 11 39.49 -73.63 22.10
C ALA A 11 38.80 -72.65 23.05
N GLU A 12 39.38 -72.39 24.22
CA GLU A 12 38.90 -71.38 25.18
C GLU A 12 39.02 -69.96 24.64
N LEU A 13 40.20 -69.58 24.12
CA LEU A 13 40.40 -68.30 23.45
C LEU A 13 39.46 -68.12 22.24
N GLY A 14 39.18 -69.19 21.50
CA GLY A 14 38.22 -69.17 20.39
C GLY A 14 36.77 -68.91 20.82
N LYS A 15 36.37 -69.39 22.00
CA LYS A 15 35.05 -69.07 22.60
C LYS A 15 35.00 -67.63 23.08
N GLU A 16 36.07 -67.17 23.73
CA GLU A 16 36.19 -65.79 24.20
C GLU A 16 36.18 -64.79 23.03
N TYR A 17 36.92 -65.07 21.96
CA TYR A 17 36.93 -64.25 20.74
C TYR A 17 35.53 -64.12 20.12
N LYS A 18 34.79 -65.23 19.99
CA LYS A 18 33.41 -65.19 19.47
C LYS A 18 32.50 -64.33 20.34
N ARG A 19 32.58 -64.50 21.67
CA ARG A 19 31.80 -63.71 22.61
C ARG A 19 32.13 -62.21 22.50
N LEU A 20 33.41 -61.85 22.51
CA LEU A 20 33.85 -60.46 22.38
C LEU A 20 33.44 -59.85 21.04
N SER A 21 33.54 -60.61 19.94
CA SER A 21 33.13 -60.17 18.60
C SER A 21 31.61 -59.92 18.50
N GLU A 22 30.79 -60.78 19.11
CA GLU A 22 29.33 -60.58 19.17
C GLU A 22 28.95 -59.36 20.04
N GLU A 23 29.63 -59.16 21.18
CA GLU A 23 29.45 -57.99 22.03
C GLU A 23 29.91 -56.71 21.32
N LEU A 24 31.03 -56.75 20.59
CA LEU A 24 31.52 -55.65 19.77
C LEU A 24 30.50 -55.25 18.71
N GLY A 25 29.97 -56.21 17.94
CA GLY A 25 28.97 -55.93 16.90
C GLY A 25 27.68 -55.32 17.45
N LYS A 26 27.25 -55.72 18.65
CA LYS A 26 26.11 -55.08 19.34
C LYS A 26 26.41 -53.62 19.69
N VAL A 27 27.56 -53.34 20.29
CA VAL A 27 27.95 -51.98 20.67
C VAL A 27 28.21 -51.10 19.44
N GLU A 28 28.74 -51.64 18.34
CA GLU A 28 28.86 -50.94 17.06
C GLU A 28 27.49 -50.52 16.51
N GLY A 29 26.50 -51.41 16.54
CA GLY A 29 25.13 -51.11 16.13
C GLY A 29 24.49 -50.02 17.00
N GLU A 30 24.62 -50.11 18.32
CA GLU A 30 24.17 -49.07 19.25
C GLU A 30 24.86 -47.71 18.99
N MET A 31 26.17 -47.71 18.73
CA MET A 31 26.92 -46.50 18.38
C MET A 31 26.46 -45.89 17.05
N GLY A 32 26.13 -46.72 16.06
CA GLY A 32 25.50 -46.28 14.81
C GLY A 32 24.21 -45.52 15.05
N ALA A 33 23.29 -46.11 15.83
CA ALA A 33 22.02 -45.46 16.19
C ALA A 33 22.22 -44.15 16.97
N LEU A 34 23.18 -44.12 17.92
CA LEU A 34 23.49 -42.91 18.68
C LEU A 34 24.12 -41.81 17.80
N ARG A 35 24.92 -42.14 16.77
CA ARG A 35 25.43 -41.16 15.80
C ARG A 35 24.31 -40.51 15.00
N GLU A 36 23.31 -41.29 14.56
CA GLU A 36 22.14 -40.75 13.88
C GLU A 36 21.32 -39.83 14.78
N LEU A 37 21.11 -40.23 16.05
CA LEU A 37 20.44 -39.40 17.05
C LEU A 37 21.21 -38.10 17.31
N LYS A 38 22.54 -38.15 17.44
CA LYS A 38 23.41 -36.96 17.56
C LYS A 38 23.26 -36.02 16.37
N GLY A 39 23.22 -36.57 15.16
CA GLY A 39 23.02 -35.81 13.92
C GLY A 39 21.67 -35.10 13.88
N LYS A 40 20.59 -35.78 14.28
CA LYS A 40 19.24 -35.19 14.40
C LYS A 40 19.21 -34.11 15.49
N HIS A 41 19.79 -34.40 16.66
CA HIS A 41 19.87 -33.46 17.78
C HIS A 41 20.55 -32.15 17.38
N LYS A 42 21.74 -32.23 16.76
CA LYS A 42 22.47 -31.04 16.27
C LYS A 42 21.70 -30.23 15.23
N LYS A 43 20.95 -30.88 14.34
CA LYS A 43 20.10 -30.18 13.35
C LYS A 43 18.99 -29.40 14.06
N MET A 44 18.29 -30.04 15.00
CA MET A 44 17.25 -29.40 15.80
C MET A 44 17.80 -28.25 16.64
N GLU A 45 18.99 -28.40 17.26
CA GLU A 45 19.66 -27.32 18.00
C GLU A 45 20.00 -26.12 17.10
N GLY A 46 20.53 -26.39 15.90
CA GLY A 46 20.82 -25.34 14.92
C GLY A 46 19.57 -24.58 14.46
N GLU A 47 18.45 -25.28 14.26
CA GLU A 47 17.16 -24.68 13.95
C GLU A 47 16.60 -23.88 15.12
N LEU A 48 16.69 -24.41 16.35
CA LEU A 48 16.28 -23.72 17.57
C LEU A 48 17.04 -22.40 17.72
N LEU A 49 18.36 -22.40 17.51
CA LEU A 49 19.18 -21.20 17.63
C LEU A 49 18.78 -20.13 16.60
N ARG A 50 18.49 -20.53 15.36
CA ARG A 50 17.98 -19.62 14.31
C ARG A 50 16.63 -19.02 14.69
N GLN A 51 15.70 -19.84 15.19
CA GLN A 51 14.37 -19.37 15.62
C GLN A 51 14.48 -18.42 16.82
N LYS A 52 15.36 -18.70 17.78
CA LYS A 52 15.65 -17.78 18.90
C LYS A 52 16.22 -16.45 18.42
N GLY A 53 17.17 -16.45 17.49
CA GLY A 53 17.71 -15.22 16.91
C GLY A 53 16.64 -14.39 16.17
N MET A 54 15.73 -15.05 15.44
CA MET A 54 14.58 -14.38 14.82
C MET A 54 13.64 -13.76 15.86
N LEU A 55 13.36 -14.48 16.95
CA LEU A 55 12.52 -14.02 18.05
C LEU A 55 13.14 -12.80 18.75
N GLU A 56 14.45 -12.82 19.00
CA GLU A 56 15.19 -11.67 19.56
C GLU A 56 15.12 -10.45 18.64
N ALA A 57 15.31 -10.64 17.33
CA ALA A 57 15.20 -9.55 16.35
C ALA A 57 13.78 -8.95 16.33
N LEU A 58 12.74 -9.79 16.24
CA LEU A 58 11.34 -9.35 16.28
C LEU A 58 10.99 -8.66 17.60
N SER A 59 11.48 -9.17 18.73
CA SER A 59 11.28 -8.56 20.05
C SER A 59 11.98 -7.20 20.15
N GLY A 60 13.17 -7.06 19.58
CA GLY A 60 13.89 -5.79 19.50
C GLY A 60 13.16 -4.76 18.63
N GLU A 61 12.66 -5.18 17.46
CA GLU A 61 11.88 -4.31 16.57
C GLU A 61 10.57 -3.84 17.21
N LEU A 62 9.81 -4.77 17.80
CA LEU A 62 8.56 -4.47 18.52
C LEU A 62 8.83 -3.62 19.77
N GLY A 63 9.99 -3.81 20.41
CA GLY A 63 10.43 -3.06 21.58
C GLY A 63 10.82 -1.61 21.28
N GLY A 64 11.24 -1.30 20.05
CA GLY A 64 11.74 0.02 19.66
C GLY A 64 10.73 1.17 19.76
N ARG A 65 11.26 2.41 19.80
CA ARG A 65 10.47 3.66 19.89
C ARG A 65 9.42 3.84 18.79
N LYS A 66 9.61 3.18 17.63
CA LYS A 66 8.68 3.25 16.49
C LYS A 66 7.24 2.86 16.87
N TYR A 67 7.07 1.93 17.81
CA TYR A 67 5.74 1.41 18.17
C TYR A 67 5.26 1.84 19.57
N GLU A 68 5.99 2.65 20.32
CA GLU A 68 5.61 3.07 21.70
C GLU A 68 4.20 3.65 21.79
N GLY A 69 3.76 4.41 20.77
CA GLY A 69 2.43 5.00 20.72
C GLY A 69 1.32 4.10 20.20
N VAL A 70 1.58 2.82 19.86
CA VAL A 70 0.59 1.89 19.27
C VAL A 70 0.57 0.50 19.90
N LYS A 71 1.48 0.21 20.85
CA LYS A 71 1.57 -1.09 21.55
C LYS A 71 0.29 -1.51 22.27
N GLU A 72 -0.46 -0.55 22.79
CA GLU A 72 -1.67 -0.77 23.60
C GLU A 72 -2.96 -0.33 22.88
N ILE A 73 -2.85 0.13 21.63
CA ILE A 73 -4.01 0.64 20.91
C ILE A 73 -4.74 -0.50 20.23
N GLU A 74 -6.00 -0.68 20.58
CA GLU A 74 -6.90 -1.57 19.85
C GLU A 74 -7.20 -0.99 18.47
N LEU A 75 -6.97 -1.77 17.42
CA LEU A 75 -7.27 -1.35 16.04
C LEU A 75 -8.72 -0.90 15.87
N GLY A 76 -9.66 -1.52 16.59
CA GLY A 76 -11.06 -1.12 16.59
C GLY A 76 -11.31 0.28 17.14
N ALA A 77 -10.53 0.72 18.15
CA ALA A 77 -10.61 2.08 18.68
C ALA A 77 -10.13 3.11 17.64
N LEU A 78 -9.02 2.83 16.94
CA LEU A 78 -8.55 3.70 15.85
C LEU A 78 -9.52 3.76 14.67
N GLU A 79 -10.17 2.64 14.34
CA GLU A 79 -11.18 2.62 13.28
C GLU A 79 -12.43 3.41 13.67
N ALA A 80 -12.86 3.35 14.93
CA ALA A 80 -13.93 4.19 15.45
C ALA A 80 -13.55 5.69 15.43
N GLU A 81 -12.33 6.04 15.88
CA GLU A 81 -11.83 7.41 15.84
C GLU A 81 -11.72 7.94 14.40
N LEU A 82 -11.24 7.12 13.45
CA LEU A 82 -11.20 7.47 12.03
C LEU A 82 -12.60 7.78 11.51
N ALA A 83 -13.57 6.89 11.73
CA ALA A 83 -14.95 7.08 11.30
C ALA A 83 -15.58 8.33 11.93
N GLU A 84 -15.27 8.62 13.20
CA GLU A 84 -15.74 9.82 13.89
C GLU A 84 -15.15 11.10 13.26
N ILE A 85 -13.84 11.13 13.00
CA ILE A 85 -13.19 12.30 12.37
C ILE A 85 -13.66 12.48 10.92
N GLU A 86 -13.77 11.40 10.14
CA GLU A 86 -14.32 11.45 8.79
C GLU A 86 -15.76 11.97 8.79
N GLY A 87 -16.58 11.53 9.74
CA GLY A 87 -17.94 12.04 9.94
C GLY A 87 -17.97 13.53 10.31
N LYS A 88 -17.07 13.99 11.20
CA LYS A 88 -16.93 15.41 11.55
C LYS A 88 -16.50 16.25 10.34
N ILE A 89 -15.51 15.79 9.57
CA ILE A 89 -15.05 16.47 8.36
C ILE A 89 -16.20 16.57 7.35
N ALA A 90 -16.90 15.46 7.06
CA ALA A 90 -18.01 15.46 6.12
C ALA A 90 -19.13 16.41 6.54
N LYS A 91 -19.43 16.49 7.85
CA LYS A 91 -20.41 17.44 8.39
C LYS A 91 -19.97 18.89 8.18
N ILE A 92 -18.72 19.23 8.52
CA ILE A 92 -18.18 20.59 8.33
C ILE A 92 -18.12 20.94 6.83
N GLU A 93 -17.73 20.02 5.94
CA GLU A 93 -17.76 20.24 4.49
C GLU A 93 -19.18 20.50 3.98
N GLY A 94 -20.18 19.79 4.52
CA GLY A 94 -21.58 20.02 4.22
C GLY A 94 -22.07 21.41 4.66
N GLU A 95 -21.72 21.82 5.87
CA GLU A 95 -22.07 23.14 6.42
C GLU A 95 -21.38 24.28 5.65
N ALA A 96 -20.08 24.15 5.37
CA ALA A 96 -19.30 25.11 4.57
C ALA A 96 -19.87 25.27 3.16
N ARG A 97 -20.25 24.16 2.51
CA ARG A 97 -20.88 24.21 1.18
C ARG A 97 -22.23 24.90 1.22
N LYS A 98 -23.05 24.65 2.25
CA LYS A 98 -24.34 25.31 2.42
C LYS A 98 -24.16 26.82 2.60
N ARG A 99 -23.24 27.25 3.47
CA ARG A 99 -22.94 28.67 3.70
C ARG A 99 -22.36 29.36 2.47
N GLN A 100 -21.51 28.67 1.70
CA GLN A 100 -20.99 29.19 0.44
C GLN A 100 -22.11 29.43 -0.59
N LEU A 101 -23.11 28.56 -0.64
CA LEU A 101 -24.28 28.76 -1.50
C LEU A 101 -25.13 29.94 -1.03
N GLU A 102 -25.32 30.09 0.29
CA GLU A 102 -26.01 31.25 0.88
C GLU A 102 -25.27 32.57 0.59
N GLU A 103 -23.95 32.59 0.75
CA GLU A 103 -23.10 33.75 0.42
C GLU A 103 -23.25 34.14 -1.07
N ASN A 104 -23.15 33.16 -1.96
CA ASN A 104 -23.31 33.38 -3.40
C ASN A 104 -24.71 33.91 -3.74
N ALA A 105 -25.76 33.41 -3.09
CA ALA A 105 -27.13 33.90 -3.31
C ALA A 105 -27.25 35.38 -2.91
N VAL A 106 -26.72 35.75 -1.73
CA VAL A 106 -26.71 37.16 -1.27
C VAL A 106 -25.92 38.05 -2.22
N LEU A 107 -24.77 37.59 -2.73
CA LEU A 107 -23.96 38.36 -3.70
C LEU A 107 -24.69 38.57 -5.03
N VAL A 108 -25.46 37.58 -5.50
CA VAL A 108 -26.30 37.74 -6.70
C VAL A 108 -27.38 38.79 -6.47
N GLU A 109 -28.03 38.79 -5.31
CA GLU A 109 -29.02 39.81 -4.95
C GLU A 109 -28.43 41.22 -4.89
N VAL A 110 -27.22 41.36 -4.31
CA VAL A 110 -26.49 42.64 -4.31
C VAL A 110 -26.26 43.14 -5.74
N ARG A 111 -25.80 42.28 -6.66
CA ARG A 111 -25.61 42.66 -8.08
C ARG A 111 -26.90 43.09 -8.77
N ILE A 112 -28.03 42.48 -8.41
CA ILE A 112 -29.35 42.88 -8.95
C ILE A 112 -29.71 44.29 -8.45
N LEU A 113 -29.49 44.56 -7.16
CA LEU A 113 -29.73 45.88 -6.58
C LEU A 113 -28.80 46.95 -7.16
N GLU A 114 -27.53 46.63 -7.40
CA GLU A 114 -26.57 47.54 -8.04
C GLU A 114 -27.04 47.96 -9.44
N LYS A 115 -27.50 47.01 -10.25
CA LYS A 115 -28.08 47.31 -11.57
C LYS A 115 -29.32 48.18 -11.48
N ARG A 116 -30.22 47.91 -10.52
CA ARG A 116 -31.41 48.73 -10.29
C ARG A 116 -31.03 50.16 -9.91
N ILE A 117 -30.01 50.36 -9.08
CA ILE A 117 -29.49 51.69 -8.75
C ILE A 117 -28.98 52.41 -9.99
N GLU A 118 -28.23 51.72 -10.86
CA GLU A 118 -27.73 52.31 -12.10
C GLU A 118 -28.88 52.76 -13.02
N GLU A 119 -29.92 51.94 -13.16
CA GLU A 119 -31.13 52.29 -13.90
C GLU A 119 -31.87 53.50 -13.30
N GLU A 120 -32.06 53.53 -11.98
CA GLU A 120 -32.73 54.63 -11.28
C GLU A 120 -31.91 55.94 -11.36
N ARG A 121 -30.58 55.88 -11.24
CA ARG A 121 -29.70 57.03 -11.48
C ARG A 121 -29.80 57.52 -12.93
N GLY A 122 -29.88 56.60 -13.89
CA GLY A 122 -30.11 56.92 -15.30
C GLY A 122 -31.44 57.63 -15.53
N LYS A 123 -32.54 57.16 -14.90
CA LYS A 123 -33.86 57.80 -14.95
C LYS A 123 -33.83 59.19 -14.31
N ALA A 124 -33.22 59.33 -13.13
CA ALA A 124 -33.11 60.60 -12.42
C ALA A 124 -32.31 61.65 -13.23
N LYS A 125 -31.19 61.25 -13.84
CA LYS A 125 -30.39 62.13 -14.69
C LYS A 125 -31.17 62.60 -15.92
N LYS A 126 -31.84 61.68 -16.64
CA LYS A 126 -32.68 62.03 -17.80
C LYS A 126 -33.83 62.96 -17.41
N ARG A 127 -34.46 62.74 -16.25
CA ARG A 127 -35.47 63.65 -15.70
C ARG A 127 -34.91 65.03 -15.43
N MET A 128 -33.78 65.14 -14.74
CA MET A 128 -33.12 66.43 -14.47
C MET A 128 -32.75 67.16 -15.77
N GLU A 129 -32.25 66.46 -16.78
CA GLU A 129 -31.92 67.05 -18.09
C GLU A 129 -33.18 67.62 -18.77
N ILE A 130 -34.29 66.86 -18.77
CA ILE A 130 -35.56 67.32 -19.34
C ILE A 130 -36.15 68.48 -18.53
N GLU A 131 -36.14 68.41 -17.20
CA GLU A 131 -36.62 69.49 -16.32
C GLU A 131 -35.78 70.76 -16.48
N ALA A 132 -34.46 70.63 -16.63
CA ALA A 132 -33.56 71.74 -16.90
C ALA A 132 -33.80 72.34 -18.30
N GLU A 133 -34.01 71.51 -19.32
CA GLU A 133 -34.34 71.99 -20.67
C GLU A 133 -35.71 72.69 -20.69
N MET A 134 -36.70 72.12 -20.00
CA MET A 134 -38.04 72.70 -19.83
C MET A 134 -37.95 74.04 -19.11
N LYS A 135 -37.20 74.12 -17.99
CA LYS A 135 -36.98 75.36 -17.24
C LYS A 135 -36.22 76.42 -18.05
N ARG A 136 -35.26 76.03 -18.91
CA ARG A 136 -34.56 76.96 -19.82
C ARG A 136 -35.48 77.52 -20.90
N ARG A 137 -36.32 76.68 -21.52
CA ARG A 137 -37.19 77.11 -22.63
C ARG A 137 -38.42 77.88 -22.18
N PHE A 138 -39.05 77.46 -21.09
CA PHE A 138 -40.37 77.97 -20.68
C PHE A 138 -40.35 78.70 -19.33
N GLY A 139 -39.19 78.73 -18.64
CA GLY A 139 -39.08 79.33 -17.32
C GLY A 139 -39.92 78.57 -16.28
N GLU A 140 -40.60 79.32 -15.42
CA GLU A 140 -41.54 78.77 -14.42
C GLU A 140 -43.00 78.87 -14.87
N ARG A 141 -43.24 79.22 -16.14
CA ARG A 141 -44.60 79.37 -16.66
C ARG A 141 -45.30 78.03 -16.60
N LYS A 142 -46.46 78.02 -15.97
CA LYS A 142 -47.28 76.81 -15.90
C LYS A 142 -47.93 76.60 -17.26
N ILE A 143 -48.10 75.33 -17.66
CA ILE A 143 -48.88 74.99 -18.86
C ILE A 143 -50.25 75.67 -18.86
N LYS A 144 -50.89 75.80 -17.69
CA LYS A 144 -52.18 76.47 -17.54
C LYS A 144 -52.14 77.96 -17.89
N GLU A 145 -51.03 78.63 -17.60
CA GLU A 145 -50.85 80.05 -17.92
C GLU A 145 -50.65 80.24 -19.43
N MET A 146 -49.84 79.40 -20.07
CA MET A 146 -49.65 79.45 -21.53
C MET A 146 -50.87 78.98 -22.32
N GLN A 147 -51.65 78.02 -21.79
CA GLN A 147 -52.95 77.66 -22.37
C GLN A 147 -53.93 78.82 -22.32
N LYS A 148 -53.96 79.55 -21.19
CA LYS A 148 -54.78 80.75 -21.07
C LYS A 148 -54.31 81.85 -22.02
N GLU A 149 -53.00 82.05 -22.20
CA GLU A 149 -52.46 82.97 -23.20
C GLU A 149 -52.81 82.56 -24.65
N GLU A 150 -52.79 81.27 -24.96
CA GLU A 150 -53.24 80.73 -26.25
C GLU A 150 -54.74 80.99 -26.47
N GLU A 151 -55.57 80.72 -25.47
CA GLU A 151 -57.02 80.95 -25.49
C GLU A 151 -57.35 82.44 -25.62
N ASP A 152 -56.72 83.31 -24.82
CA ASP A 152 -56.93 84.76 -24.82
C ASP A 152 -56.49 85.37 -26.17
N ALA A 153 -55.33 84.96 -26.70
CA ALA A 153 -54.86 85.40 -28.02
C ALA A 153 -55.77 84.88 -29.15
N GLY A 154 -56.23 83.63 -29.06
CA GLY A 154 -57.19 83.04 -30.00
C GLY A 154 -58.54 83.76 -29.99
N ALA A 155 -59.07 84.09 -28.80
CA ALA A 155 -60.30 84.86 -28.65
C ALA A 155 -60.17 86.29 -29.20
N ASN A 156 -59.02 86.93 -28.99
CA ASN A 156 -58.73 88.25 -29.56
C ASN A 156 -58.65 88.22 -31.09
N VAL A 157 -58.02 87.20 -31.68
CA VAL A 157 -57.99 87.00 -33.13
C VAL A 157 -59.42 86.87 -33.68
N LEU A 158 -60.26 86.05 -33.05
CA LEU A 158 -61.66 85.89 -33.46
C LEU A 158 -62.44 87.21 -33.34
N ARG A 159 -62.31 87.93 -32.23
CA ARG A 159 -62.96 89.23 -32.01
C ARG A 159 -62.55 90.27 -33.05
N ILE A 160 -61.24 90.45 -33.27
CA ILE A 160 -60.70 91.42 -34.24
C ILE A 160 -61.12 91.03 -35.66
N SER A 161 -61.11 89.74 -36.01
CA SER A 161 -61.59 89.28 -37.32
C SER A 161 -63.07 89.64 -37.54
N GLY A 162 -63.91 89.44 -36.52
CA GLY A 162 -65.32 89.81 -36.57
C GLY A 162 -65.55 91.33 -36.62
N GLU A 163 -64.69 92.13 -36.00
CA GLU A 163 -64.70 93.60 -36.10
C GLU A 163 -64.27 94.09 -37.48
N ILE A 164 -63.29 93.43 -38.11
CA ILE A 164 -62.90 93.70 -39.50
C ILE A 164 -64.04 93.33 -40.45
N GLU A 165 -64.70 92.17 -40.26
CA GLU A 165 -65.85 91.77 -41.07
C GLU A 165 -67.01 92.77 -40.95
N LYS A 166 -67.39 93.14 -39.72
CA LYS A 166 -68.40 94.18 -39.49
C LYS A 166 -67.98 95.54 -40.06
N GLY A 167 -66.69 95.87 -39.99
CA GLY A 167 -66.11 97.06 -40.62
C GLY A 167 -66.28 97.02 -42.13
N ARG A 168 -65.95 95.89 -42.77
CA ARG A 168 -66.07 95.66 -44.21
C ARG A 168 -67.52 95.77 -44.67
N GLU A 169 -68.45 95.15 -43.95
CA GLU A 169 -69.89 95.24 -44.23
C GLU A 169 -70.38 96.69 -44.17
N LYS A 170 -69.99 97.45 -43.13
CA LYS A 170 -70.34 98.87 -43.00
C LYS A 170 -69.73 99.73 -44.10
N THR A 171 -68.48 99.46 -44.46
CA THR A 171 -67.79 100.18 -45.55
C THR A 171 -68.44 99.87 -46.90
N GLU A 172 -68.84 98.62 -47.14
CA GLU A 172 -69.54 98.18 -48.35
C GLU A 172 -70.94 98.81 -48.44
N GLN A 173 -71.70 98.84 -47.33
CA GLN A 173 -72.98 99.53 -47.24
C GLN A 173 -72.82 101.05 -47.50
N ALA A 174 -71.80 101.69 -46.91
CA ALA A 174 -71.52 103.11 -47.14
C ALA A 174 -71.11 103.39 -48.60
N LYS A 175 -70.37 102.47 -49.25
CA LYS A 175 -70.04 102.53 -50.69
C LYS A 175 -71.30 102.41 -51.55
N LYS A 176 -72.22 101.49 -51.25
CA LYS A 176 -73.53 101.37 -51.93
C LYS A 176 -74.35 102.66 -51.79
N VAL A 177 -74.38 103.28 -50.61
CA VAL A 177 -75.06 104.57 -50.38
C VAL A 177 -74.41 105.71 -51.19
N LEU A 178 -73.08 105.73 -51.27
CA LEU A 178 -72.36 106.69 -52.14
C LEU A 178 -72.64 106.49 -53.63
N GLU A 179 -72.74 105.25 -54.11
CA GLU A 179 -73.13 104.96 -55.50
C GLU A 179 -74.54 105.47 -55.82
N VAL A 180 -75.47 105.38 -54.86
CA VAL A 180 -76.85 105.87 -55.02
C VAL A 180 -76.92 107.40 -54.98
N ILE A 181 -76.21 108.07 -54.05
CA ILE A 181 -76.14 109.55 -53.97
C ILE A 181 -75.36 110.15 -55.16
N GLY A 182 -74.42 109.40 -55.72
CA GLY A 182 -73.58 109.79 -56.86
C GLY A 182 -74.30 109.79 -58.21
N ARG A 183 -75.39 109.02 -58.36
CA ARG A 183 -76.24 109.07 -59.56
C ARG A 183 -77.05 110.37 -59.57
N GLU A 184 -77.13 111.01 -60.73
CA GLU A 184 -77.77 112.31 -60.93
C GLU A 184 -79.26 112.24 -60.61
N GLY A 185 -79.64 112.90 -59.51
CA GLY A 185 -81.02 113.12 -59.11
C GLY A 185 -81.03 114.10 -57.93
N ASP A 186 -81.82 115.16 -58.04
CA ASP A 186 -81.92 116.21 -57.02
C ASP A 186 -82.69 115.76 -55.77
N ALA A 187 -82.88 114.46 -55.53
CA ALA A 187 -83.72 113.91 -54.46
C ALA A 187 -82.93 112.98 -53.52
N CYS A 188 -83.18 113.09 -52.22
CA CYS A 188 -82.56 112.26 -51.20
C CYS A 188 -82.97 110.78 -51.38
N PRO A 189 -82.03 109.82 -51.44
CA PRO A 189 -82.34 108.41 -51.68
C PRO A 189 -82.99 107.67 -50.49
N VAL A 190 -83.21 108.35 -49.36
CA VAL A 190 -83.89 107.80 -48.18
C VAL A 190 -85.26 108.44 -47.97
N CYS A 191 -85.44 109.71 -48.33
CA CYS A 191 -86.65 110.48 -48.00
C CYS A 191 -87.18 111.36 -49.15
N GLU A 192 -86.67 111.17 -50.38
CA GLU A 192 -87.11 111.78 -51.65
C GLU A 192 -87.14 113.32 -51.69
N SER A 193 -86.60 113.98 -50.66
CA SER A 193 -86.59 115.43 -50.52
C SER A 193 -85.55 116.08 -51.43
N GLN A 194 -85.84 117.27 -51.99
CA GLN A 194 -84.90 117.96 -52.87
C GLN A 194 -83.59 118.29 -52.14
N LEU A 195 -82.48 117.72 -52.60
CA LEU A 195 -81.14 117.94 -52.07
C LEU A 195 -80.48 119.08 -52.87
N GLU A 196 -80.35 120.25 -52.25
CA GLU A 196 -79.51 121.31 -52.81
C GLU A 196 -78.08 120.81 -53.05
N GLU A 197 -77.48 121.19 -54.19
CA GLU A 197 -76.13 120.81 -54.65
C GLU A 197 -75.07 120.90 -53.52
N LYS A 198 -75.13 121.96 -52.70
CA LYS A 198 -74.24 122.17 -51.55
C LYS A 198 -74.41 121.12 -50.45
N THR A 199 -75.63 120.65 -50.22
CA THR A 199 -75.98 119.65 -49.20
C THR A 199 -75.62 118.24 -49.68
N ARG A 200 -75.80 117.98 -50.98
CA ARG A 200 -75.33 116.75 -51.65
C ARG A 200 -73.81 116.61 -51.61
N GLN A 201 -73.07 117.67 -51.95
CA GLN A 201 -71.61 117.67 -51.87
C GLN A 201 -71.10 117.48 -50.44
N LYS A 202 -71.78 118.08 -49.44
CA LYS A 202 -71.48 117.83 -48.01
C LYS A 202 -71.73 116.39 -47.61
N LEU A 203 -72.84 115.78 -48.02
CA LEU A 203 -73.16 114.37 -47.73
C LEU A 203 -72.17 113.40 -48.39
N ILE A 204 -71.77 113.67 -49.64
CA ILE A 204 -70.73 112.89 -50.34
C ILE A 204 -69.38 113.04 -49.62
N ALA A 205 -68.97 114.26 -49.28
CA ALA A 205 -67.72 114.50 -48.56
C ALA A 205 -67.73 113.84 -47.17
N GLN A 206 -68.86 113.91 -46.44
CA GLN A 206 -69.02 113.28 -45.14
C GLN A 206 -68.96 111.75 -45.26
N ARG A 207 -69.68 111.14 -46.22
CA ARG A 207 -69.66 109.68 -46.42
C ARG A 207 -68.33 109.17 -46.95
N LYS A 208 -67.64 109.92 -47.81
CA LYS A 208 -66.25 109.63 -48.19
C LYS A 208 -65.31 109.71 -46.98
N GLY A 209 -65.47 110.72 -46.13
CA GLY A 209 -64.71 110.83 -44.88
C GLY A 209 -65.00 109.70 -43.89
N GLU A 210 -66.25 109.24 -43.80
CA GLU A 210 -66.64 108.08 -42.98
C GLU A 210 -66.04 106.77 -43.53
N ILE A 211 -66.04 106.57 -44.86
CA ILE A 211 -65.38 105.42 -45.50
C ILE A 211 -63.87 105.46 -45.27
N GLU A 212 -63.22 106.60 -45.51
CA GLU A 212 -61.78 106.73 -45.25
C GLU A 212 -61.44 106.49 -43.78
N LYS A 213 -62.29 106.95 -42.86
CA LYS A 213 -62.12 106.70 -41.42
C LYS A 213 -62.28 105.21 -41.11
N GLN A 214 -63.29 104.55 -41.66
CA GLN A 214 -63.52 103.11 -41.48
C GLN A 214 -62.41 102.27 -42.13
N GLU A 215 -61.92 102.64 -43.31
CA GLU A 215 -60.80 101.98 -43.98
C GLU A 215 -59.51 102.14 -43.17
N ARG A 216 -59.23 103.33 -42.61
CA ARG A 216 -58.10 103.53 -41.69
C ARG A 216 -58.24 102.69 -40.42
N GLU A 217 -59.43 102.64 -39.82
CA GLU A 217 -59.72 101.82 -38.63
C GLU A 217 -59.55 100.32 -38.94
N MET A 218 -60.04 99.84 -40.07
CA MET A 218 -59.83 98.46 -40.53
C MET A 218 -58.37 98.15 -40.78
N LEU A 219 -57.60 99.07 -41.37
CA LEU A 219 -56.18 98.87 -41.64
C LEU A 219 -55.35 98.78 -40.34
N VAL A 220 -55.76 99.50 -39.29
CA VAL A 220 -55.24 99.35 -37.93
C VAL A 220 -55.64 98.00 -37.31
N LEU A 221 -56.89 97.59 -37.45
CA LEU A 221 -57.37 96.29 -36.98
C LEU A 221 -56.69 95.12 -37.71
N GLU A 222 -56.45 95.21 -39.03
CA GLU A 222 -55.74 94.20 -39.82
C GLU A 222 -54.28 94.06 -39.37
N LYS A 223 -53.59 95.18 -39.10
CA LYS A 223 -52.24 95.14 -38.50
C LYS A 223 -52.27 94.48 -37.11
N THR A 224 -53.30 94.76 -36.32
CA THR A 224 -53.47 94.17 -34.98
C THR A 224 -53.80 92.68 -35.06
N LEU A 225 -54.61 92.26 -36.04
CA LEU A 225 -54.93 90.86 -36.32
C LEU A 225 -53.68 90.07 -36.70
N ILE A 226 -52.78 90.63 -37.52
CA ILE A 226 -51.51 89.99 -37.87
C ILE A 226 -50.64 89.78 -36.62
N LEU A 227 -50.57 90.77 -35.73
CA LEU A 227 -49.81 90.67 -34.49
C LEU A 227 -50.40 89.63 -33.52
N GLU A 228 -51.72 89.66 -33.29
CA GLU A 228 -52.39 88.72 -32.39
C GLU A 228 -52.44 87.29 -32.97
N SER A 229 -52.56 87.12 -34.29
CA SER A 229 -52.47 85.80 -34.92
C SER A 229 -51.06 85.23 -34.86
N ALA A 230 -50.02 86.07 -34.98
CA ALA A 230 -48.65 85.65 -34.73
C ALA A 230 -48.44 85.25 -33.26
N ARG A 231 -49.03 86.01 -32.32
CA ARG A 231 -49.02 85.70 -30.88
C ARG A 231 -49.71 84.38 -30.55
N ALA A 232 -50.91 84.14 -31.07
CA ALA A 232 -51.66 82.90 -30.89
C ALA A 232 -50.90 81.68 -31.46
N ARG A 233 -50.32 81.81 -32.67
CA ARG A 233 -49.48 80.75 -33.27
C ARG A 233 -48.25 80.44 -32.43
N LYS A 234 -47.61 81.46 -31.85
CA LYS A 234 -46.46 81.30 -30.97
C LYS A 234 -46.86 80.58 -29.68
N ALA A 235 -47.93 81.03 -29.00
CA ALA A 235 -48.44 80.42 -27.79
C ALA A 235 -48.82 78.94 -28.00
N LYS A 236 -49.52 78.63 -29.10
CA LYS A 236 -49.88 77.24 -29.46
C LYS A 236 -48.66 76.33 -29.62
N ARG A 237 -47.62 76.78 -30.32
CA ARG A 237 -46.37 76.01 -30.48
C ARG A 237 -45.69 75.77 -29.14
N GLU A 238 -45.62 76.79 -28.29
CA GLU A 238 -45.03 76.68 -26.96
C GLU A 238 -45.80 75.67 -26.09
N VAL A 239 -47.14 75.67 -26.13
CA VAL A 239 -48.01 74.70 -25.43
C VAL A 239 -47.79 73.27 -25.95
N GLU A 240 -47.71 73.06 -27.26
CA GLU A 240 -47.47 71.74 -27.85
C GLU A 240 -46.08 71.19 -27.48
N GLU A 241 -45.04 72.02 -27.52
CA GLU A 241 -43.69 71.63 -27.10
C GLU A 241 -43.64 71.25 -25.62
N LEU A 242 -44.28 72.04 -24.75
CA LEU A 242 -44.39 71.74 -23.32
C LEU A 242 -45.13 70.43 -23.04
N ARG A 243 -46.23 70.16 -23.76
CA ARG A 243 -46.92 68.87 -23.68
C ARG A 243 -45.98 67.73 -24.07
N GLY A 244 -45.15 67.92 -25.11
CA GLY A 244 -44.11 66.97 -25.50
C GLY A 244 -43.09 66.70 -24.40
N PHE A 245 -42.64 67.73 -23.67
CA PHE A 245 -41.74 67.56 -22.53
C PHE A 245 -42.41 66.83 -21.34
N ILE A 246 -43.66 67.16 -21.03
CA ILE A 246 -44.41 66.46 -19.96
C ILE A 246 -44.61 64.99 -20.31
N ALA A 247 -45.00 64.67 -21.54
CA ALA A 247 -45.14 63.28 -21.99
C ALA A 247 -43.82 62.50 -21.88
N LYS A 248 -42.67 63.15 -22.17
CA LYS A 248 -41.34 62.54 -21.95
C LYS A 248 -41.04 62.31 -20.46
N LEU A 249 -41.41 63.24 -19.57
CA LEU A 249 -41.24 63.08 -18.12
C LEU A 249 -42.14 61.98 -17.53
N GLU A 250 -43.37 61.86 -18.04
CA GLU A 250 -44.30 60.80 -17.66
C GLU A 250 -43.81 59.43 -18.14
N GLY A 251 -43.28 59.35 -19.37
CA GLY A 251 -42.71 58.12 -19.92
C GLY A 251 -41.47 57.58 -19.17
N ILE A 252 -40.74 58.44 -18.44
CA ILE A 252 -39.62 58.01 -17.58
C ILE A 252 -40.11 57.44 -16.24
N GLY A 253 -41.36 57.73 -15.84
CA GLY A 253 -41.90 57.35 -14.53
C GLY A 253 -41.27 58.14 -13.38
N LYS A 254 -41.64 57.85 -12.13
CA LYS A 254 -40.98 58.41 -10.94
C LYS A 254 -39.72 57.59 -10.64
N ALA A 255 -38.61 58.26 -10.35
CA ALA A 255 -37.42 57.57 -9.85
C ALA A 255 -37.69 57.07 -8.43
N GLU A 256 -37.33 55.82 -8.15
CA GLU A 256 -37.31 55.29 -6.79
C GLU A 256 -36.18 55.96 -5.99
N SER A 257 -36.30 55.93 -4.66
CA SER A 257 -35.23 56.45 -3.81
C SER A 257 -34.00 55.55 -3.90
N VAL A 258 -32.94 56.06 -4.50
CA VAL A 258 -31.62 55.40 -4.56
C VAL A 258 -31.06 55.15 -3.16
N GLU A 259 -31.34 56.04 -2.19
CA GLU A 259 -30.87 55.90 -0.81
C GLU A 259 -31.40 54.60 -0.16
N GLY A 260 -32.67 54.27 -0.37
CA GLY A 260 -33.26 53.03 0.16
C GLY A 260 -32.62 51.78 -0.43
N LEU A 261 -32.34 51.78 -1.74
CA LEU A 261 -31.64 50.67 -2.40
C LEU A 261 -30.18 50.54 -1.92
N MET A 262 -29.50 51.65 -1.65
CA MET A 262 -28.14 51.65 -1.10
C MET A 262 -28.10 51.07 0.33
N GLU A 263 -29.08 51.40 1.18
CA GLU A 263 -29.19 50.79 2.51
C GLU A 263 -29.42 49.27 2.44
N GLU A 264 -30.24 48.80 1.50
CA GLU A 264 -30.44 47.36 1.27
C GLU A 264 -29.16 46.65 0.83
N ILE A 265 -28.38 47.25 -0.08
CA ILE A 265 -27.07 46.74 -0.48
C ILE A 265 -26.13 46.66 0.73
N GLU A 266 -26.09 47.68 1.57
CA GLU A 266 -25.21 47.69 2.75
C GLU A 266 -25.60 46.58 3.74
N LYS A 267 -26.90 46.38 3.97
CA LYS A 267 -27.41 45.29 4.82
C LYS A 267 -27.03 43.92 4.26
N LYS A 268 -27.23 43.69 2.95
CA LYS A 268 -26.87 42.42 2.31
C LYS A 268 -25.35 42.22 2.24
N GLY A 269 -24.57 43.28 2.04
CA GLY A 269 -23.11 43.25 2.08
C GLY A 269 -22.57 42.84 3.44
N LYS A 270 -23.14 43.37 4.54
CA LYS A 270 -22.82 42.92 5.90
C LYS A 270 -23.16 41.44 6.11
N SER A 271 -24.31 40.99 5.61
CA SER A 271 -24.69 39.57 5.68
C SER A 271 -23.71 38.67 4.92
N ALA A 272 -23.30 39.05 3.71
CA ALA A 272 -22.32 38.29 2.93
C ALA A 272 -20.96 38.24 3.63
N ALA A 273 -20.52 39.35 4.23
CA ALA A 273 -19.26 39.40 4.98
C ALA A 273 -19.28 38.49 6.22
N LEU A 274 -20.40 38.41 6.94
CA LEU A 274 -20.57 37.48 8.06
C LEU A 274 -20.48 36.02 7.59
N LEU A 275 -21.22 35.65 6.54
CA LEU A 275 -21.17 34.30 5.97
C LEU A 275 -19.77 33.92 5.52
N LYS A 276 -19.05 34.84 4.87
CA LYS A 276 -17.65 34.64 4.47
C LYS A 276 -16.75 34.37 5.68
N GLY A 277 -16.86 35.18 6.74
CA GLY A 277 -16.07 35.00 7.96
C GLY A 277 -16.37 33.68 8.69
N GLU A 278 -17.61 33.20 8.66
CA GLU A 278 -17.98 31.87 9.19
C GLU A 278 -17.42 30.74 8.34
N ASN A 279 -17.44 30.88 7.01
CA ASN A 279 -16.89 29.90 6.07
C ASN A 279 -15.35 29.80 6.21
N GLU A 280 -14.66 30.91 6.46
CA GLU A 280 -13.23 30.93 6.78
C GLU A 280 -12.91 30.17 8.09
N LYS A 281 -13.74 30.33 9.13
CA LYS A 281 -13.60 29.56 10.38
C LYS A 281 -13.80 28.07 10.16
N GLU A 282 -14.77 27.67 9.34
CA GLU A 282 -14.96 26.26 8.96
C GLU A 282 -13.78 25.73 8.15
N GLY A 283 -13.22 26.54 7.25
CA GLY A 283 -11.99 26.21 6.52
C GLY A 283 -10.82 25.89 7.46
N ALA A 284 -10.65 26.66 8.54
CA ALA A 284 -9.64 26.39 9.55
C ALA A 284 -9.90 25.07 10.30
N LEU A 285 -11.15 24.81 10.70
CA LEU A 285 -11.56 23.57 11.36
C LEU A 285 -11.38 22.34 10.44
N LEU A 286 -11.66 22.47 9.14
CA LEU A 286 -11.41 21.42 8.14
C LEU A 286 -9.93 21.09 8.03
N LEU A 287 -9.08 22.12 8.04
CA LEU A 287 -7.63 21.93 7.93
C LEU A 287 -7.07 21.24 9.18
N GLU A 288 -7.56 21.59 10.37
CA GLU A 288 -7.23 20.89 11.61
C GLU A 288 -7.76 19.45 11.62
N GLY A 289 -9.00 19.24 11.21
CA GLY A 289 -9.61 17.91 11.09
C GLY A 289 -8.84 17.00 10.15
N ARG A 290 -8.41 17.50 8.98
CA ARG A 290 -7.60 16.75 8.02
C ARG A 290 -6.21 16.39 8.56
N LYS A 291 -5.56 17.28 9.32
CA LYS A 291 -4.29 16.96 10.00
C LYS A 291 -4.48 15.82 11.00
N ARG A 292 -5.50 15.90 11.85
CA ARG A 292 -5.82 14.82 12.80
C ARG A 292 -6.15 13.52 12.08
N LEU A 293 -6.89 13.57 10.98
CA LEU A 293 -7.19 12.39 10.16
C LEU A 293 -5.91 11.69 9.68
N GLU A 294 -4.93 12.44 9.16
CA GLU A 294 -3.65 11.87 8.73
C GLU A 294 -2.83 11.31 9.90
N GLU A 295 -2.82 11.98 11.06
CA GLU A 295 -2.18 11.46 12.27
C GLU A 295 -2.77 10.11 12.70
N ILE A 296 -4.09 9.97 12.67
CA ILE A 296 -4.76 8.71 13.05
C ILE A 296 -4.53 7.63 11.99
N LYS A 297 -4.55 7.97 10.69
CA LYS A 297 -4.20 7.00 9.62
C LYS A 297 -2.79 6.46 9.79
N GLU A 298 -1.84 7.32 10.13
CA GLU A 298 -0.46 6.92 10.38
C GLU A 298 -0.35 6.01 11.62
N ARG A 299 -1.03 6.35 12.72
CA ARG A 299 -1.13 5.48 13.90
C ARG A 299 -1.74 4.12 13.54
N ARG A 300 -2.82 4.08 12.75
CA ARG A 300 -3.44 2.83 12.28
C ARG A 300 -2.48 1.99 11.46
N ARG A 301 -1.71 2.61 10.56
CA ARG A 301 -0.69 1.92 9.77
C ARG A 301 0.36 1.26 10.67
N LEU A 302 0.87 2.00 11.65
CA LEU A 302 1.87 1.49 12.60
C LEU A 302 1.28 0.38 13.49
N ALA A 303 0.04 0.52 13.95
CA ALA A 303 -0.65 -0.50 14.74
C ALA A 303 -0.87 -1.80 13.95
N LEU A 304 -1.22 -1.72 12.65
CA LEU A 304 -1.34 -2.89 11.78
C LEU A 304 0.01 -3.58 11.56
N GLU A 305 1.08 -2.80 11.34
CA GLU A 305 2.43 -3.34 11.21
C GLU A 305 2.89 -4.04 12.50
N PHE A 306 2.61 -3.42 13.66
CA PHE A 306 2.88 -3.99 14.97
C PHE A 306 2.13 -5.30 15.20
N ALA A 307 0.83 -5.33 14.92
CA ALA A 307 0.00 -6.54 15.08
C ALA A 307 0.51 -7.70 14.22
N LYS A 308 0.88 -7.45 12.97
CA LYS A 308 1.47 -8.48 12.08
C LYS A 308 2.77 -9.05 12.65
N LYS A 309 3.70 -8.18 13.03
CA LYS A 309 4.98 -8.61 13.62
C LYS A 309 4.81 -9.31 14.97
N ASN A 310 3.80 -8.94 15.76
CA ASN A 310 3.49 -9.63 17.01
C ASN A 310 2.97 -11.05 16.75
N VAL A 311 2.13 -11.26 15.72
CA VAL A 311 1.73 -12.62 15.29
C VAL A 311 2.95 -13.43 14.84
N GLU A 312 3.85 -12.84 14.05
CA GLU A 312 5.10 -13.51 13.64
C GLU A 312 5.97 -13.87 14.86
N ARG A 313 6.03 -13.00 15.87
CA ARG A 313 6.74 -13.27 17.14
C ARG A 313 6.12 -14.47 17.87
N GLU A 314 4.79 -14.48 18.03
CA GLU A 314 4.07 -15.59 18.69
C GLU A 314 4.24 -16.92 17.94
N GLU A 315 4.27 -16.90 16.61
CA GLU A 315 4.57 -18.10 15.81
C GLU A 315 6.00 -18.58 16.00
N ALA A 316 6.97 -17.67 16.05
CA ALA A 316 8.37 -17.98 16.35
C ALA A 316 8.52 -18.54 17.77
N GLU A 317 7.85 -17.96 18.76
CA GLU A 317 7.78 -18.47 20.15
C GLU A 317 7.27 -19.91 20.20
N LYS A 318 6.14 -20.20 19.53
CA LYS A 318 5.59 -21.57 19.44
C LYS A 318 6.56 -22.55 18.76
N LYS A 319 7.31 -22.11 17.74
CA LYS A 319 8.34 -22.95 17.09
C LYS A 319 9.51 -23.22 18.03
N VAL A 320 9.98 -22.21 18.76
CA VAL A 320 11.03 -22.36 19.78
C VAL A 320 10.61 -23.33 20.87
N GLU A 321 9.37 -23.23 21.37
CA GLU A 321 8.83 -24.14 22.37
C GLU A 321 8.74 -25.58 21.86
N LYS A 322 8.21 -25.78 20.64
CA LYS A 322 8.13 -27.11 19.99
C LYS A 322 9.50 -27.74 19.80
N LEU A 323 10.45 -27.01 19.19
CA LEU A 323 11.82 -27.50 18.97
C LEU A 323 12.53 -27.79 20.29
N GLY A 324 12.37 -26.93 21.30
CA GLY A 324 12.91 -27.18 22.64
C GLY A 324 12.35 -28.46 23.27
N GLY A 325 11.04 -28.70 23.12
CA GLY A 325 10.39 -29.93 23.56
C GLY A 325 10.86 -31.18 22.79
N GLU A 326 11.04 -31.08 21.48
CA GLU A 326 11.55 -32.17 20.63
C GLU A 326 13.00 -32.52 20.95
N ILE A 327 13.85 -31.52 21.19
CA ILE A 327 15.23 -31.70 21.66
C ILE A 327 15.24 -32.45 23.00
N GLY A 328 14.39 -32.04 23.95
CA GLY A 328 14.25 -32.74 25.23
C GLY A 328 13.75 -34.18 25.10
N LYS A 329 12.90 -34.47 24.10
CA LYS A 329 12.37 -35.82 23.81
C LYS A 329 13.27 -36.66 22.91
N SER A 330 14.31 -36.08 22.31
CA SER A 330 15.16 -36.76 21.33
C SER A 330 15.92 -37.97 21.90
N GLY A 331 15.97 -38.11 23.23
CA GLY A 331 16.57 -39.25 23.92
C GLY A 331 18.09 -39.36 23.74
N PHE A 332 18.71 -38.39 23.07
CA PHE A 332 20.16 -38.31 22.92
C PHE A 332 20.79 -37.81 24.22
N SER A 333 21.82 -38.52 24.67
CA SER A 333 22.66 -38.13 25.80
C SER A 333 24.11 -38.20 25.38
N GLU A 334 24.82 -37.07 25.48
CA GLU A 334 26.25 -37.01 25.17
C GLU A 334 27.04 -37.96 26.09
N VAL A 335 26.61 -38.12 27.34
CA VAL A 335 27.22 -39.05 28.31
C VAL A 335 27.09 -40.50 27.84
N LEU A 336 25.90 -40.93 27.42
CA LEU A 336 25.69 -42.30 26.90
C LEU A 336 26.48 -42.54 25.61
N PHE A 337 26.61 -41.52 24.76
CA PHE A 337 27.41 -41.61 23.53
C PHE A 337 28.90 -41.80 23.85
N GLU A 338 29.44 -41.07 24.82
CA GLU A 338 30.83 -41.20 25.25
C GLU A 338 31.10 -42.54 25.95
N GLU A 339 30.21 -42.97 26.84
CA GLU A 339 30.31 -44.26 27.54
C GLU A 339 30.33 -45.44 26.56
N ARG A 340 29.40 -45.46 25.60
CA ARG A 340 29.36 -46.51 24.57
C ARG A 340 30.55 -46.43 23.63
N GLY A 341 31.05 -45.22 23.34
CA GLY A 341 32.29 -45.02 22.58
C GLY A 341 33.52 -45.61 23.27
N LYS A 342 33.66 -45.40 24.59
CA LYS A 342 34.73 -46.00 25.40
C LYS A 342 34.62 -47.52 25.43
N LYS A 343 33.41 -48.03 25.69
CA LYS A 343 33.16 -49.49 25.70
C LYS A 343 33.46 -50.14 24.35
N LEU A 344 33.13 -49.47 23.25
CA LEU A 344 33.48 -49.94 21.91
C LEU A 344 34.99 -50.04 21.73
N GLN A 345 35.72 -49.02 22.18
CA GLN A 345 37.19 -49.00 22.09
C GLN A 345 37.84 -50.10 22.95
N GLU A 346 37.34 -50.30 24.17
CA GLU A 346 37.80 -51.37 25.07
C GLU A 346 37.56 -52.75 24.48
N LEU A 347 36.35 -53.03 23.98
CA LEU A 347 36.01 -54.29 23.32
C LEU A 347 36.84 -54.52 22.05
N ALA A 348 37.11 -53.47 21.27
CA ALA A 348 37.93 -53.58 20.07
C ALA A 348 39.38 -53.96 20.40
N LEU A 349 39.95 -53.34 21.44
CA LEU A 349 41.29 -53.67 21.93
C LEU A 349 41.35 -55.09 22.51
N ALA A 350 40.35 -55.49 23.30
CA ALA A 350 40.26 -56.84 23.86
C ALA A 350 40.14 -57.91 22.77
N THR A 351 39.25 -57.69 21.78
CA THR A 351 39.08 -58.59 20.64
C THR A 351 40.39 -58.72 19.85
N GLN A 352 41.10 -57.62 19.62
CA GLN A 352 42.40 -57.63 18.94
C GLN A 352 43.48 -58.34 19.77
N GLY A 353 43.46 -58.21 21.09
CA GLY A 353 44.36 -58.91 22.01
C GLY A 353 44.19 -60.42 21.92
N VAL A 354 42.96 -60.90 22.09
CA VAL A 354 42.62 -62.33 21.98
C VAL A 354 42.93 -62.87 20.57
N GLU A 355 42.69 -62.09 19.51
CA GLU A 355 43.04 -62.50 18.14
C GLU A 355 44.55 -62.72 17.97
N LYS A 356 45.38 -61.84 18.56
CA LYS A 356 46.84 -61.98 18.53
C LYS A 356 47.30 -63.21 19.32
N GLU A 357 46.74 -63.42 20.51
CA GLU A 357 47.04 -64.61 21.33
C GLU A 357 46.63 -65.90 20.62
N MET A 358 45.47 -65.93 19.98
CA MET A 358 45.05 -67.06 19.15
C MET A 358 46.00 -67.31 17.98
N LYS A 359 46.46 -66.28 17.27
CA LYS A 359 47.43 -66.41 16.17
C LYS A 359 48.75 -66.98 16.66
N PHE A 360 49.24 -66.49 17.81
CA PHE A 360 50.46 -66.98 18.42
C PHE A 360 50.31 -68.43 18.93
N GLY A 361 49.23 -68.74 19.63
CA GLY A 361 48.96 -70.10 20.10
C GLY A 361 48.82 -71.11 18.96
N LYS A 362 48.18 -70.74 17.84
CA LYS A 362 48.09 -71.59 16.65
C LYS A 362 49.46 -71.88 16.02
N LEU A 363 50.37 -70.91 16.06
CA LEU A 363 51.75 -71.11 15.60
C LEU A 363 52.47 -72.13 16.49
N GLN A 364 52.38 -71.96 17.82
CA GLN A 364 52.95 -72.90 18.79
C GLN A 364 52.35 -74.31 18.72
N GLU A 365 51.04 -74.42 18.50
CA GLU A 365 50.38 -75.72 18.30
C GLU A 365 50.91 -76.41 17.03
N GLY A 366 51.16 -75.65 15.95
CA GLY A 366 51.81 -76.15 14.73
C GLY A 366 53.21 -76.70 14.99
N GLU A 367 54.07 -75.92 15.65
CA GLU A 367 55.44 -76.32 16.01
C GLU A 367 55.45 -77.57 16.92
N MET A 368 54.55 -77.63 17.91
CA MET A 368 54.44 -78.80 18.81
C MET A 368 53.95 -80.05 18.08
N ARG A 369 53.00 -79.93 17.14
CA ARG A 369 52.55 -81.05 16.31
C ARG A 369 53.68 -81.60 15.44
N GLU A 370 54.49 -80.73 14.86
CA GLU A 370 55.67 -81.14 14.08
C GLU A 370 56.69 -81.88 14.98
N LEU A 371 56.99 -81.35 16.17
CA LEU A 371 57.89 -81.99 17.12
C LEU A 371 57.36 -83.37 17.59
N VAL A 372 56.07 -83.48 17.91
CA VAL A 372 55.45 -84.76 18.30
C VAL A 372 55.55 -85.75 17.15
N HIS A 373 55.31 -85.32 15.91
CA HIS A 373 55.46 -86.18 14.73
C HIS A 373 56.91 -86.68 14.54
N GLU A 374 57.91 -85.82 14.76
CA GLU A 374 59.32 -86.21 14.74
C GLU A 374 59.68 -87.18 15.87
N MET A 375 59.16 -86.96 17.08
CA MET A 375 59.34 -87.87 18.22
C MET A 375 58.70 -89.23 17.95
N GLU A 376 57.49 -89.29 17.40
CA GLU A 376 56.85 -90.55 17.00
C GLU A 376 57.67 -91.31 15.97
N LYS A 377 58.27 -90.59 15.00
CA LYS A 377 59.15 -91.18 13.99
C LYS A 377 60.42 -91.75 14.62
N THR A 378 61.06 -91.03 15.55
CA THR A 378 62.26 -91.51 16.26
C THR A 378 61.97 -92.69 17.17
N VAL A 379 60.84 -92.70 17.88
CA VAL A 379 60.39 -93.86 18.68
C VAL A 379 60.21 -95.09 17.80
N LYS A 380 59.55 -94.97 16.64
CA LYS A 380 59.41 -96.10 15.69
C LYS A 380 60.76 -96.63 15.20
N MET A 381 61.73 -95.74 14.96
CA MET A 381 63.09 -96.17 14.60
C MET A 381 63.77 -96.93 15.75
N MET A 382 63.68 -96.41 16.98
CA MET A 382 64.23 -97.04 18.19
C MET A 382 63.59 -98.40 18.49
N GLU A 383 62.28 -98.54 18.29
CA GLU A 383 61.58 -99.83 18.41
C GLU A 383 62.11 -100.84 17.40
N GLY A 384 62.30 -100.42 16.14
CA GLY A 384 62.92 -101.26 15.11
C GLY A 384 64.38 -101.65 15.42
N GLU A 385 65.17 -100.76 16.03
CA GLU A 385 66.52 -101.10 16.51
C GLU A 385 66.50 -102.05 17.70
N ARG A 386 65.58 -101.85 18.65
CA ARG A 386 65.40 -102.74 19.81
C ARG A 386 65.09 -104.17 19.37
N GLU A 387 64.20 -104.34 18.39
CA GLU A 387 63.92 -105.67 17.81
C GLU A 387 65.17 -106.32 17.19
N LYS A 388 66.01 -105.54 16.51
CA LYS A 388 67.29 -106.04 15.97
C LYS A 388 68.24 -106.47 17.09
N ILE A 389 68.33 -105.72 18.18
CA ILE A 389 69.15 -106.05 19.34
C ILE A 389 68.65 -107.35 20.00
N VAL A 390 67.34 -107.53 20.15
CA VAL A 390 66.76 -108.77 20.69
C VAL A 390 67.11 -109.96 19.81
N ARG A 391 66.92 -109.86 18.49
CA ARG A 391 67.31 -110.91 17.52
C ARG A 391 68.80 -111.23 17.54
N ALA A 392 69.65 -110.21 17.66
CA ALA A 392 71.10 -110.39 17.79
C ALA A 392 71.47 -111.11 19.10
N GLY A 393 70.81 -110.78 20.21
CA GLY A 393 70.99 -111.44 21.50
C GLY A 393 70.57 -112.92 21.48
N GLU A 394 69.48 -113.26 20.79
CA GLU A 394 69.07 -114.65 20.57
C GLU A 394 70.08 -115.41 19.70
N SER A 395 70.55 -114.79 18.62
CA SER A 395 71.57 -115.37 17.72
C SER A 395 72.89 -115.62 18.47
N GLN A 396 73.28 -114.71 19.37
CA GLN A 396 74.46 -114.87 20.22
C GLN A 396 74.34 -116.07 21.18
N LYS A 397 73.15 -116.27 21.77
CA LYS A 397 72.88 -117.46 22.62
C LYS A 397 73.00 -118.75 21.82
N LEU A 398 72.41 -118.80 20.62
CA LEU A 398 72.52 -119.96 19.72
C LEU A 398 73.97 -120.24 19.32
N ALA A 399 74.74 -119.20 18.97
CA ALA A 399 76.16 -119.34 18.65
C ALA A 399 76.99 -119.87 19.83
N SER A 400 76.67 -119.46 21.06
CA SER A 400 77.30 -119.98 22.28
C SER A 400 77.01 -121.47 22.50
N ILE A 401 75.76 -121.91 22.29
CA ILE A 401 75.38 -123.33 22.35
C ILE A 401 76.15 -124.13 21.29
N LEU A 402 76.16 -123.65 20.04
CA LEU A 402 76.87 -124.29 18.93
C LEU A 402 78.37 -124.44 19.24
N LYS A 403 79.00 -123.38 19.76
CA LYS A 403 80.41 -123.40 20.18
C LYS A 403 80.67 -124.47 21.24
N ASN A 404 79.78 -124.61 22.23
CA ASN A 404 79.91 -125.62 23.28
C ASN A 404 79.71 -127.05 22.73
N CYS A 405 78.73 -127.26 21.85
CA CYS A 405 78.51 -128.54 21.18
C CYS A 405 79.71 -128.94 20.30
N LEU A 406 80.30 -128.00 19.55
CA LEU A 406 81.52 -128.24 18.78
C LEU A 406 82.70 -128.60 19.67
N ALA A 407 82.89 -127.91 20.79
CA ALA A 407 83.95 -128.21 21.74
C ALA A 407 83.79 -129.61 22.38
N LEU A 408 82.56 -130.03 22.68
CA LEU A 408 82.26 -131.39 23.17
C LEU A 408 82.53 -132.44 22.09
N SER A 409 82.01 -132.24 20.88
CA SER A 409 82.21 -133.16 19.74
C SER A 409 83.68 -133.32 19.41
N GLN A 410 84.45 -132.22 19.42
CA GLN A 410 85.89 -132.26 19.18
C GLN A 410 86.63 -133.04 20.29
N ARG A 411 86.18 -132.94 21.55
CA ARG A 411 86.74 -133.68 22.67
C ARG A 411 86.47 -135.18 22.55
N GLU A 412 85.25 -135.57 22.15
CA GLU A 412 84.88 -136.98 21.90
C GLU A 412 85.66 -137.56 20.74
N ILE A 413 85.68 -136.90 19.57
CA ILE A 413 86.43 -137.37 18.39
C ILE A 413 87.93 -137.51 18.71
N ARG A 414 88.52 -136.56 19.45
CA ARG A 414 89.91 -136.69 19.90
C ARG A 414 90.10 -137.87 20.83
N GLY A 415 89.16 -138.09 21.76
CA GLY A 415 89.18 -139.22 22.67
C GLY A 415 89.15 -140.55 21.92
N GLU A 416 88.22 -140.71 20.99
CA GLU A 416 88.11 -141.90 20.14
C GLU A 416 89.32 -142.10 19.25
N TYR A 417 89.83 -141.03 18.63
CA TYR A 417 91.02 -141.11 17.76
C TYR A 417 92.28 -141.50 18.54
N VAL A 418 92.53 -140.88 19.69
CA VAL A 418 93.67 -141.23 20.57
C VAL A 418 93.49 -142.65 21.12
N GLY A 419 92.26 -143.03 21.49
CA GLY A 419 91.94 -144.39 21.90
C GLY A 419 92.24 -145.42 20.81
N SER A 420 91.78 -145.18 19.59
CA SER A 420 92.01 -146.05 18.44
C SER A 420 93.50 -146.15 18.06
N ILE A 421 94.25 -145.05 18.14
CA ILE A 421 95.72 -145.06 17.99
C ILE A 421 96.34 -145.95 19.07
N ASN A 422 95.98 -145.76 20.34
CA ASN A 422 96.54 -146.53 21.44
C ASN A 422 96.20 -148.02 21.33
N ASP A 423 94.97 -148.36 20.95
CA ASP A 423 94.55 -149.74 20.71
C ASP A 423 95.35 -150.35 19.55
N THR A 424 95.51 -149.63 18.45
CA THR A 424 96.30 -150.09 17.29
C THR A 424 97.78 -150.26 17.67
N LEU A 425 98.35 -149.31 18.41
CA LEU A 425 99.72 -149.39 18.91
C LEU A 425 99.90 -150.56 19.87
N SER A 426 98.92 -150.87 20.72
CA SER A 426 98.96 -152.03 21.64
C SER A 426 99.04 -153.37 20.91
N ILE A 427 98.49 -153.46 19.69
CA ILE A 427 98.56 -154.64 18.83
C ILE A 427 99.90 -154.71 18.10
N ILE A 428 100.42 -153.56 17.62
CA ILE A 428 101.62 -153.49 16.79
C ILE A 428 102.91 -153.59 17.65
N TRP A 429 102.95 -152.94 18.82
CA TRP A 429 104.15 -152.87 19.66
C TRP A 429 104.77 -154.21 20.04
N PRO A 430 103.99 -155.25 20.42
CA PRO A 430 104.53 -156.57 20.71
C PRO A 430 105.29 -157.21 19.53
N VAL A 431 104.92 -156.86 18.30
CA VAL A 431 105.53 -157.39 17.07
C VAL A 431 106.79 -156.61 16.69
N VAL A 432 106.75 -155.28 16.82
CA VAL A 432 107.83 -154.39 16.36
C VAL A 432 108.92 -154.21 17.41
N TYR A 433 108.60 -154.39 18.70
CA TYR A 433 109.51 -154.14 19.82
C TYR A 433 109.36 -155.22 20.92
N PRO A 434 109.93 -156.42 20.73
CA PRO A 434 109.68 -157.61 21.58
C PRO A 434 110.41 -157.60 22.93
N TYR A 435 111.09 -156.51 23.29
CA TYR A 435 111.95 -156.45 24.48
C TYR A 435 111.18 -156.32 25.81
N GLY A 436 109.86 -156.07 25.78
CA GLY A 436 108.98 -156.12 26.97
C GLY A 436 109.03 -154.90 27.89
N ASP A 437 109.87 -153.90 27.59
CA ASP A 437 110.08 -152.71 28.42
C ASP A 437 108.87 -151.74 28.46
N TYR A 438 107.91 -151.87 27.53
CA TYR A 438 106.82 -150.91 27.29
C TYR A 438 105.56 -151.15 28.13
N GLU A 439 105.43 -152.28 28.84
CA GLU A 439 104.25 -152.59 29.67
C GLU A 439 104.07 -151.63 30.87
N LYS A 440 105.03 -150.72 31.12
CA LYS A 440 105.03 -149.79 32.26
C LYS A 440 104.78 -148.32 31.92
N VAL A 441 104.38 -147.97 30.70
CA VAL A 441 103.95 -146.59 30.39
C VAL A 441 102.43 -146.51 30.45
N ARG A 442 101.90 -146.11 31.61
CA ARG A 442 100.51 -145.67 31.79
C ARG A 442 100.37 -144.19 31.50
#